data_AF-A0A7W1LJ33-F1
#
_entry.id   AF-A0A7W1LJ33-F1
#
_cell.length_a   1.000
_cell.length_b   1.000
_cell.length_c   1.000
_cell.angle_alpha   90.00
_cell.angle_beta   90.00
_cell.angle_gamma   90.00
#
_symmetry.space_group_name_H-M   'P 1'
#
loop_
_entity.id
_entity.type
_entity.pdbx_description
1 polymer ?
#
loop_
_entity_poly.entity_id
_entity_poly.type
_entity_poly.pdbx_seq_one_letter_code
_entity_poly.pdbx_strand_id
1 'polypeptide(L)'
;MLDSCEACEVAVPPPWTNYLSDAAAESMSAYHADTMFALLQHARISRPRAAEFWERVDEVIRKFTQLPREGDTVYGLVAGLYPTDHPVLPAQEPDSTA
;
A
#
# COMPACT_ATOMS: atom_id res chain seq x y z
N MET A 1 -14.22 7.81 -39.23
CA MET A 1 -14.13 6.50 -38.56
C MET A 1 -13.56 6.81 -37.19
N LEU A 2 -14.35 6.53 -36.15
CA LEU A 2 -14.38 7.26 -34.87
C LEU A 2 -13.02 7.31 -34.16
N ASP A 3 -12.51 8.53 -33.99
CA ASP A 3 -11.54 8.90 -32.97
C ASP A 3 -12.33 8.99 -31.65
N SER A 4 -12.25 7.92 -30.85
CA SER A 4 -12.89 7.84 -29.54
C SER A 4 -11.80 7.59 -28.51
N CYS A 5 -10.96 8.60 -28.28
CA CYS A 5 -10.40 8.79 -26.95
C CYS A 5 -11.52 9.44 -26.13
N GLU A 6 -12.49 8.61 -25.71
CA GLU A 6 -13.49 9.03 -24.74
C GLU A 6 -12.73 9.48 -23.50
N ALA A 7 -12.97 10.73 -23.10
CA ALA A 7 -12.21 11.41 -22.08
C ALA A 7 -11.98 10.50 -20.86
N CYS A 8 -10.72 10.13 -20.62
CA CYS A 8 -10.32 9.80 -19.26
C CYS A 8 -10.61 11.05 -18.45
N GLU A 9 -11.73 11.09 -17.73
CA GLU A 9 -11.92 12.05 -16.65
C GLU A 9 -10.70 11.90 -15.75
N VAL A 10 -9.78 12.86 -15.84
CA VAL A 10 -8.65 12.95 -14.93
C VAL A 10 -9.29 13.24 -13.58
N ALA A 11 -9.45 12.19 -12.77
CA ALA A 11 -9.97 12.32 -11.42
C ALA A 11 -9.15 13.41 -10.73
N VAL A 12 -9.82 14.49 -10.33
CA VAL A 12 -9.17 15.57 -9.58
C VAL A 12 -8.68 14.93 -8.29
N PRO A 13 -7.35 14.92 -8.04
CA PRO A 13 -6.84 14.31 -6.82
C PRO A 13 -7.43 15.05 -5.63
N PRO A 14 -7.69 14.36 -4.51
CA PRO A 14 -8.17 15.00 -3.31
C PRO A 14 -7.20 16.11 -2.86
N PRO A 15 -7.65 17.09 -2.06
CA PRO A 15 -6.83 18.24 -1.65
C PRO A 15 -5.68 17.88 -0.69
N TRP A 16 -5.47 16.59 -0.40
CA TRP A 16 -4.40 16.06 0.42
C TRP A 16 -3.45 15.23 -0.45
N THR A 17 -2.17 15.21 -0.08
CA THR A 17 -1.13 14.50 -0.82
C THR A 17 -1.31 12.97 -0.78
N ASN A 18 -0.71 12.28 -1.75
CA ASN A 18 -0.56 10.83 -1.67
C ASN A 18 0.60 10.50 -0.74
N TYR A 19 0.31 10.04 0.48
CA TYR A 19 1.33 9.66 1.46
C TYR A 19 2.33 8.61 0.94
N LEU A 20 1.94 7.74 0.00
CA LEU A 20 2.87 6.79 -0.62
C LEU A 20 3.87 7.49 -1.54
N SER A 21 3.45 8.50 -2.30
CA SER A 21 4.35 9.30 -3.14
C SER A 21 5.30 10.14 -2.29
N ASP A 22 4.80 10.74 -1.23
CA ASP A 22 5.61 11.53 -0.30
C ASP A 22 6.64 10.64 0.41
N ALA A 23 6.23 9.48 0.93
CA ALA A 23 7.12 8.54 1.57
C ALA A 23 8.17 7.98 0.59
N ALA A 24 7.82 7.76 -0.67
CA ALA A 24 8.78 7.36 -1.70
C ALA A 24 9.87 8.45 -1.90
N ALA A 25 9.48 9.72 -1.94
CA ALA A 25 10.44 10.83 -2.02
C ALA A 25 11.28 10.99 -0.74
N GLU A 26 10.64 10.94 0.44
CA GLU A 26 11.27 11.09 1.75
C GLU A 26 12.30 9.97 2.02
N SER A 27 11.99 8.74 1.63
CA SER A 27 12.82 7.56 1.92
C SER A 27 14.04 7.39 1.02
N MET A 28 14.24 8.23 -0.01
CA MET A 28 15.34 8.07 -0.97
C MET A 28 16.72 8.02 -0.31
N SER A 29 16.96 8.83 0.72
CA SER A 29 18.22 8.81 1.47
C SER A 29 18.44 7.48 2.20
N ALA A 30 17.38 6.92 2.81
CA ALA A 30 17.44 5.63 3.50
C ALA A 30 17.59 4.46 2.49
N TYR A 31 16.95 4.56 1.31
CA TYR A 31 17.14 3.63 0.20
C TYR A 31 18.61 3.61 -0.27
N HIS A 32 19.21 4.79 -0.51
CA HIS A 32 20.60 4.88 -0.93
C HIS A 32 21.60 4.42 0.14
N ALA A 33 21.23 4.53 1.42
CA ALA A 33 22.04 4.11 2.55
C ALA A 33 21.84 2.62 2.93
N ASP A 34 20.98 1.88 2.23
CA ASP A 34 20.60 0.49 2.57
C ASP A 34 20.04 0.34 4.01
N THR A 35 19.28 1.35 4.46
CA THR A 35 18.64 1.36 5.79
C THR A 35 17.10 1.38 5.72
N MET A 36 16.54 1.22 4.52
CA MET A 36 15.10 1.16 4.29
C MET A 36 14.59 -0.30 4.30
N PHE A 37 13.49 -0.53 5.01
CA PHE A 37 12.73 -1.78 4.92
C PHE A 37 11.41 -1.52 4.15
N ALA A 38 11.22 -2.21 3.02
CA ALA A 38 10.02 -2.04 2.19
C ALA A 38 9.53 -3.38 1.63
N LEU A 39 8.21 -3.56 1.60
CA LEU A 39 7.54 -4.72 1.00
C LEU A 39 6.36 -4.23 0.16
N LEU A 40 6.22 -4.78 -1.04
CA LEU A 40 5.04 -4.63 -1.90
C LEU A 40 4.55 -6.03 -2.28
N GLN A 41 3.31 -6.34 -1.93
CA GLN A 41 2.70 -7.66 -2.16
C GLN A 41 1.28 -7.49 -2.72
N HIS A 42 0.90 -8.39 -3.61
CA HIS A 42 -0.43 -8.43 -4.20
C HIS A 42 -1.14 -9.71 -3.82
N ALA A 43 -2.41 -9.60 -3.41
CA ALA A 43 -3.24 -10.74 -3.08
C ALA A 43 -4.67 -10.51 -3.61
N ARG A 44 -5.27 -11.55 -4.18
CA ARG A 44 -6.67 -11.52 -4.60
C ARG A 44 -7.57 -11.81 -3.39
N ILE A 45 -8.15 -10.76 -2.80
CA ILE A 45 -9.10 -10.85 -1.69
C ILE A 45 -10.34 -10.01 -1.96
N SER A 46 -11.44 -10.31 -1.28
CA SER A 46 -12.64 -9.47 -1.36
C SER A 46 -12.44 -8.14 -0.64
N ARG A 47 -13.23 -7.12 -0.98
CA ARG A 47 -13.20 -5.82 -0.30
C ARG A 47 -13.45 -5.93 1.22
N PRO A 48 -14.43 -6.72 1.72
CA PRO A 48 -14.58 -6.93 3.16
C PRO A 48 -13.34 -7.53 3.82
N ARG A 49 -12.71 -8.54 3.20
CA ARG A 49 -11.46 -9.14 3.71
C ARG A 49 -10.31 -8.13 3.75
N ALA A 50 -10.23 -7.25 2.75
CA ALA A 50 -9.24 -6.18 2.74
C ALA A 50 -9.45 -5.19 3.90
N ALA A 51 -10.71 -4.82 4.20
CA ALA A 51 -11.04 -3.96 5.33
C ALA A 51 -10.70 -4.61 6.68
N GLU A 52 -11.08 -5.87 6.89
CA GLU A 52 -10.74 -6.64 8.10
C GLU A 52 -9.21 -6.75 8.31
N PHE A 53 -8.45 -6.95 7.23
CA PHE A 53 -7.00 -6.97 7.29
C PHE A 53 -6.43 -5.59 7.66
N TRP A 54 -6.99 -4.52 7.10
CA TRP A 54 -6.55 -3.16 7.37
C TRP A 54 -6.72 -2.76 8.84
N GLU A 55 -7.77 -3.22 9.52
CA GLU A 55 -7.95 -2.98 10.96
C GLU A 55 -6.76 -3.51 11.78
N ARG A 56 -6.20 -4.66 11.40
CA ARG A 56 -5.01 -5.23 12.06
C ARG A 56 -3.75 -4.43 11.76
N VAL A 57 -3.63 -3.89 10.54
CA VAL A 57 -2.52 -3.00 10.17
C VAL A 57 -2.60 -1.68 10.96
N ASP A 58 -3.79 -1.10 11.09
CA ASP A 58 -4.03 0.11 11.89
C ASP A 58 -3.64 -0.10 13.36
N GLU A 59 -3.95 -1.26 13.95
CA GLU A 59 -3.48 -1.59 15.30
C GLU A 59 -1.95 -1.56 15.43
N VAL A 60 -1.21 -2.03 14.42
CA VAL A 60 0.26 -1.98 14.41
C VAL A 60 0.74 -0.54 14.30
N ILE A 61 0.12 0.27 13.43
CA ILE A 61 0.45 1.69 13.26
C ILE A 61 0.21 2.47 14.56
N ARG A 62 -0.91 2.22 15.24
CA ARG A 62 -1.20 2.83 16.56
C ARG A 62 -0.19 2.44 17.63
N LYS A 63 0.31 1.22 17.62
CA LYS A 63 1.40 0.80 18.52
C LYS A 63 2.70 1.55 18.21
N PHE A 64 3.02 1.71 16.92
CA PHE A 64 4.21 2.47 16.50
C PHE A 64 4.19 3.92 17.00
N THR A 65 3.05 4.61 16.90
CA THR A 65 2.94 6.01 17.35
C THR A 65 2.95 6.19 18.87
N GLN A 66 2.78 5.10 19.63
CA GLN A 66 2.82 5.08 21.09
C GLN A 66 4.17 4.67 21.66
N LEU A 67 5.14 4.30 20.83
CA LEU A 67 6.48 3.96 21.29
C LEU A 67 7.10 5.15 22.05
N PRO A 68 7.86 4.89 23.14
CA PRO A 68 8.62 5.93 23.81
C PRO A 68 9.54 6.67 22.83
N ARG A 69 9.66 7.99 22.99
CA ARG A 69 10.60 8.78 22.20
C ARG A 69 12.01 8.52 22.70
N GLU A 70 12.77 7.75 21.92
CA GLU A 70 14.11 7.28 22.28
C GLU A 70 15.01 7.27 21.03
N GLY A 71 16.32 7.41 21.23
CA GLY A 71 17.32 7.45 20.16
C GLY A 71 17.37 8.78 19.38
N ASP A 72 18.29 8.85 18.42
CA ASP A 72 18.57 10.07 17.63
C ASP A 72 18.01 9.99 16.19
N THR A 73 17.26 8.93 15.86
CA THR A 73 16.71 8.70 14.51
C THR A 73 15.19 8.74 14.54
N VAL A 74 14.62 9.58 13.68
CA VAL A 74 13.17 9.58 13.42
C VAL A 74 12.88 8.58 12.30
N TYR A 75 12.04 7.59 12.60
CA TYR A 75 11.59 6.62 11.61
C TYR A 75 10.23 7.05 11.04
N GLY A 76 10.15 7.17 9.71
CA GLY A 76 8.88 7.28 8.99
C GLY A 76 8.26 5.89 8.81
N LEU A 77 6.97 5.75 9.11
CA LEU A 77 6.18 4.56 8.80
C LEU A 77 5.05 4.94 7.84
N VAL A 78 5.01 4.29 6.68
CA VAL A 78 3.91 4.41 5.72
C VAL A 78 3.31 3.03 5.48
N ALA A 79 1.99 2.96 5.36
CA ALA A 79 1.27 1.77 4.96
C ALA A 79 0.14 2.14 4.01
N GLY A 80 -0.12 1.29 3.01
CA GLY A 80 -1.20 1.49 2.04
C GLY A 80 -1.84 0.16 1.66
N LEU A 81 -3.16 0.20 1.44
CA LEU A 81 -3.93 -0.92 0.91
C LEU A 81 -4.91 -0.36 -0.13
N TYR A 82 -4.77 -0.81 -1.37
CA TYR A 82 -5.54 -0.27 -2.51
C TYR A 82 -5.84 -1.38 -3.53
N PRO A 83 -6.97 -1.27 -4.26
CA PRO A 83 -7.23 -2.15 -5.39
C PRO A 83 -6.23 -1.88 -6.52
N THR A 84 -5.88 -2.91 -7.28
CA THR A 84 -5.01 -2.82 -8.46
C THR A 84 -5.54 -3.72 -9.57
N ASP A 85 -5.20 -3.40 -10.81
CA ASP A 85 -5.55 -4.20 -11.99
C ASP A 85 -4.49 -5.27 -12.31
N HIS A 86 -3.71 -5.72 -11.30
CA HIS A 86 -2.70 -6.75 -11.49
C HIS A 86 -3.32 -8.04 -12.04
N PRO A 87 -2.62 -8.75 -12.96
CA PRO A 87 -3.15 -9.96 -13.58
C PRO A 87 -3.46 -11.01 -12.51
N VAL A 88 -4.66 -11.58 -12.62
CA VAL A 88 -5.18 -12.51 -11.63
C VAL A 88 -4.92 -13.94 -12.12
N LEU A 89 -4.10 -14.69 -11.36
CA LEU A 89 -4.05 -16.13 -11.53
C LEU A 89 -5.44 -16.73 -11.20
N PRO A 90 -5.88 -17.78 -11.92
CA PRO A 90 -7.11 -18.48 -11.59
C PRO A 90 -7.12 -18.89 -10.12
N ALA A 91 -8.30 -18.95 -9.51
CA ALA A 91 -8.40 -19.50 -8.16
C ALA A 91 -7.83 -20.92 -8.18
N GLN A 92 -6.93 -21.24 -7.24
CA GLN A 92 -6.52 -22.62 -7.04
C GLN A 92 -7.78 -23.42 -6.72
N GLU A 93 -8.08 -24.42 -7.54
CA GLU A 93 -9.02 -25.46 -7.14
C GLU A 93 -8.46 -26.08 -5.85
N PRO A 94 -9.31 -26.36 -4.84
CA PRO A 94 -8.85 -27.03 -3.64
C PRO A 94 -8.13 -28.30 -4.07
N ASP A 95 -6.87 -28.43 -3.63
CA ASP A 95 -6.03 -29.58 -3.95
C ASP A 95 -6.79 -30.84 -3.53
N SER A 96 -7.30 -31.60 -4.50
CA SER A 96 -8.00 -32.86 -4.27
C SER A 96 -6.95 -33.94 -4.03
N THR A 97 -6.21 -33.82 -2.93
CA THR A 97 -5.43 -34.92 -2.38
C THR A 97 -6.08 -35.37 -1.09
N ALA A 98 -6.60 -36.60 -1.17
CA ALA A 98 -7.24 -37.39 -0.12
C ALA A 98 -6.28 -37.77 1.02
#